data_AF-A0A6G2QE44-F1
#
_entry.id   AF-A0A6G2QE44-F1
#
_cell.length_a   1.000
_cell.length_b   1.000
_cell.length_c   1.000
_cell.angle_alpha   90.00
_cell.angle_beta   90.00
_cell.angle_gamma   90.00
#
_symmetry.space_group_name_H-M   'P 1'
#
loop_
_entity.id
_entity.type
_entity.pdbx_description
1 polymer ?
#
loop_
_entity_poly.entity_id
_entity_poly.type
_entity_poly.pdbx_seq_one_letter_code
_entity_poly.pdbx_strand_id
1 'polypeptide(L)'
;KQLTAAVERHGVVAAWHEVMVPTLHAVGRRWASSGDRYVEVEHLLSWHVSTVLRRCAPSAADPVSPATGCVLLACVPGEQHTLPLEALHAALGRAGLPARMLGAAVPAEALDAAVRRLGPVAVVLWAQES
;
A
#
# COMPACT_ATOMS: atom_id res chain seq x y z
N LYS A 1 -0.16 -12.75 13.55
CA LYS A 1 -1.48 -13.39 13.80
C LYS A 1 -2.56 -12.37 14.12
N GLN A 2 -2.29 -11.36 14.97
CA GLN A 2 -3.29 -10.34 15.32
C GLN A 2 -3.73 -9.45 14.15
N LEU A 3 -2.81 -8.96 13.30
CA LEU A 3 -3.18 -8.10 12.15
C LEU A 3 -4.08 -8.82 11.12
N THR A 4 -3.78 -10.08 10.79
CA THR A 4 -4.63 -10.89 9.91
C THR A 4 -6.03 -11.05 10.49
N ALA A 5 -6.14 -11.39 11.78
CA ALA A 5 -7.42 -11.51 12.46
C ALA A 5 -8.20 -10.18 12.50
N ALA A 6 -7.50 -9.04 12.64
CA ALA A 6 -8.13 -7.72 12.57
C ALA A 6 -8.73 -7.45 11.18
N VAL A 7 -8.00 -7.77 10.11
CA VAL A 7 -8.50 -7.64 8.73
C VAL A 7 -9.67 -8.60 8.46
N GLU A 8 -9.58 -9.85 8.93
CA GLU A 8 -10.66 -10.83 8.79
C GLU A 8 -11.94 -10.41 9.51
N ARG A 9 -11.80 -9.83 10.71
CA ARG A 9 -12.94 -9.46 11.56
C ARG A 9 -13.58 -8.13 11.18
N HIS A 10 -12.78 -7.14 10.80
CA HIS A 10 -13.24 -5.75 10.61
C HIS A 10 -13.12 -5.26 9.16
N GLY A 11 -12.49 -6.03 8.28
CA GLY A 11 -12.16 -5.61 6.92
C GLY A 11 -10.86 -4.80 6.86
N VAL A 12 -10.33 -4.66 5.64
CA VAL A 12 -9.03 -3.99 5.39
C VAL A 12 -9.06 -2.54 5.83
N VAL A 13 -10.14 -1.81 5.51
CA VAL A 13 -10.24 -0.36 5.76
C VAL A 13 -10.24 -0.06 7.27
N ALA A 14 -11.09 -0.74 8.04
CA ALA A 14 -11.14 -0.54 9.50
C ALA A 14 -9.83 -0.99 10.16
N ALA A 15 -9.30 -2.16 9.79
CA ALA A 15 -8.02 -2.63 10.32
C ALA A 15 -6.85 -1.68 10.00
N TRP A 16 -6.85 -1.06 8.82
CA TRP A 16 -5.86 -0.05 8.44
C TRP A 16 -5.94 1.18 9.34
N HIS A 17 -7.12 1.81 9.43
CA HIS A 17 -7.30 3.08 10.16
C HIS A 17 -7.25 2.93 11.68
N GLU A 18 -7.78 1.84 12.23
CA GLU A 18 -7.96 1.69 13.67
C GLU A 18 -6.82 0.92 14.34
N VAL A 19 -6.06 0.12 13.58
CA VAL A 19 -4.99 -0.73 14.14
C VAL A 19 -3.63 -0.42 13.52
N MET A 20 -3.50 -0.52 12.19
CA MET A 20 -2.19 -0.44 11.53
C MET A 20 -1.61 0.98 11.59
N VAL A 21 -2.35 2.00 11.15
CA VAL A 21 -1.90 3.39 11.15
C VAL A 21 -1.56 3.89 12.57
N PRO A 22 -2.41 3.69 13.60
CA PRO A 22 -2.07 4.09 14.96
C PRO A 22 -0.81 3.41 15.49
N THR A 23 -0.61 2.13 15.16
CA THR A 23 0.59 1.37 15.58
C THR A 23 1.84 1.90 14.89
N LEU A 24 1.79 2.13 13.58
CA LEU A 24 2.90 2.71 12.80
C LEU A 24 3.27 4.11 13.33
N HIS A 25 2.29 4.97 13.58
CA HIS A 25 2.52 6.29 14.16
C HIS A 25 3.09 6.23 15.59
N ALA A 26 2.65 5.27 16.41
CA ALA A 26 3.18 5.11 17.76
C ALA A 26 4.67 4.72 17.75
N VAL A 27 5.09 3.88 16.82
CA VAL A 27 6.50 3.51 16.62
C VAL A 27 7.29 4.69 16.05
N GLY A 28 6.78 5.37 15.03
CA GLY A 28 7.44 6.53 14.42
C GLY A 28 7.65 7.71 15.39
N ARG A 29 6.67 8.02 16.25
CA ARG A 29 6.85 9.05 17.30
C ARG A 29 7.92 8.68 18.32
N ARG A 30 8.09 7.39 18.62
CA ARG A 30 9.10 6.92 19.58
C ARG A 30 10.51 7.11 19.01
N TRP A 31 10.68 6.92 17.70
CA TRP A 31 11.93 7.21 16.98
C TRP A 31 12.34 8.69 17.08
N ALA A 32 11.43 9.62 16.79
CA ALA A 32 11.69 11.07 16.86
C ALA A 32 12.24 11.52 18.24
N SER A 33 11.88 10.80 19.31
CA SER A 33 12.31 11.11 20.67
C SER A 33 13.57 10.36 21.15
N SER A 34 14.01 9.30 20.44
CA SER A 34 14.98 8.31 20.97
C SER A 34 16.27 8.13 20.17
N GLY A 35 16.44 8.80 19.02
CA GLY A 35 17.69 8.81 18.25
C GLY A 35 18.10 7.43 17.71
N ASP A 36 17.49 7.00 16.61
CA ASP A 36 17.77 5.76 15.83
C ASP A 36 17.70 4.42 16.58
N ARG A 37 17.34 4.41 17.86
CA ARG A 37 17.39 3.22 18.73
C ARG A 37 16.37 2.11 18.47
N TYR A 38 15.56 2.20 17.41
CA TYR A 38 14.43 1.27 17.13
C TYR A 38 14.11 1.09 15.64
N VAL A 39 15.04 1.41 14.74
CA VAL A 39 14.83 1.32 13.28
C VAL A 39 14.49 -0.11 12.85
N GLU A 40 15.09 -1.11 13.48
CA GLU A 40 14.80 -2.52 13.25
C GLU A 40 13.37 -2.92 13.63
N VAL A 41 12.79 -2.29 14.66
CA VAL A 41 11.41 -2.53 15.10
C VAL A 41 10.42 -1.94 14.11
N GLU A 42 10.71 -0.74 13.60
CA GLU A 42 9.91 -0.11 12.56
C GLU A 42 9.92 -0.93 11.26
N HIS A 43 11.10 -1.38 10.82
CA HIS A 43 11.21 -2.24 9.65
C HIS A 43 10.44 -3.55 9.83
N LEU A 44 10.55 -4.19 11.00
CA LEU A 44 9.82 -5.42 11.28
C LEU A 44 8.30 -5.20 11.26
N LEU A 45 7.83 -4.11 11.87
CA LEU A 45 6.40 -3.76 11.88
C LEU A 45 5.91 -3.48 10.46
N SER A 46 6.61 -2.63 9.71
CA SER A 46 6.28 -2.29 8.33
C SER A 46 6.24 -3.53 7.44
N TRP A 47 7.24 -4.41 7.57
CA TRP A 47 7.28 -5.69 6.86
C TRP A 47 6.07 -6.59 7.21
N HIS A 48 5.68 -6.64 8.49
CA HIS A 48 4.53 -7.43 8.92
C HIS A 48 3.21 -6.88 8.37
N VAL A 49 2.99 -5.57 8.48
CA VAL A 49 1.81 -4.88 7.92
C VAL A 49 1.72 -5.12 6.42
N SER A 50 2.82 -4.87 5.72
CA SER A 50 2.95 -5.06 4.28
C SER A 50 2.61 -6.50 3.83
N THR A 51 3.11 -7.49 4.57
CA THR A 51 2.82 -8.91 4.32
C THR A 51 1.33 -9.23 4.49
N VAL A 52 0.66 -8.66 5.49
CA VAL A 52 -0.78 -8.88 5.69
C VAL A 52 -1.58 -8.23 4.57
N LEU A 53 -1.28 -6.98 4.23
CA LEU A 53 -1.98 -6.25 3.16
C LEU A 53 -1.86 -6.96 1.81
N ARG A 54 -0.66 -7.39 1.42
CA ARG A 54 -0.44 -8.14 0.17
C ARG A 54 -1.19 -9.47 0.12
N ARG A 55 -1.39 -10.15 1.25
CA ARG A 55 -2.18 -11.40 1.32
C ARG A 55 -3.68 -11.15 1.16
N CYS A 56 -4.15 -9.97 1.53
CA CYS A 56 -5.55 -9.58 1.41
C CYS A 56 -5.87 -8.95 0.04
N ALA A 57 -4.86 -8.54 -0.72
CA ALA A 57 -5.01 -8.09 -2.09
C ALA A 57 -5.26 -9.28 -3.04
N PRO A 58 -6.06 -9.11 -4.10
CA PRO A 58 -6.26 -10.10 -5.15
C PRO A 58 -4.93 -10.46 -5.81
N SER A 59 -4.84 -11.67 -6.34
CA SER A 59 -3.64 -12.09 -7.06
C SER A 59 -3.49 -11.26 -8.33
N ALA A 60 -2.26 -10.81 -8.63
CA ALA A 60 -1.95 -10.16 -9.91
C ALA A 60 -2.22 -11.09 -11.13
N ALA A 61 -2.42 -12.38 -10.89
CA ALA A 61 -2.78 -13.37 -11.90
C ALA A 61 -4.29 -13.45 -12.19
N ASP A 62 -5.15 -12.74 -11.45
CA ASP A 62 -6.57 -12.71 -11.75
C ASP A 62 -6.77 -11.98 -13.09
N PRO A 63 -7.36 -12.63 -14.10
CA PRO A 63 -7.49 -12.05 -15.43
C PRO A 63 -8.45 -10.86 -15.36
N VAL A 64 -7.90 -9.66 -15.28
CA VAL A 64 -8.64 -8.43 -15.52
C VAL A 64 -8.91 -8.39 -17.02
N SER A 65 -10.19 -8.47 -17.40
CA SER A 65 -10.58 -8.29 -18.80
C SER A 65 -10.00 -6.96 -19.30
N PRO A 66 -9.33 -6.92 -20.47
CA PRO A 66 -8.79 -5.68 -21.03
C PRO A 66 -9.87 -4.61 -21.29
N ALA A 67 -11.16 -4.99 -21.30
CA ALA A 67 -12.28 -4.06 -21.39
C ALA A 67 -12.56 -3.30 -20.06
N THR A 68 -12.11 -3.84 -18.93
CA THR A 68 -12.29 -3.24 -17.61
C THR A 68 -11.00 -2.52 -17.23
N GLY A 69 -10.91 -1.22 -17.51
CA GLY A 69 -9.72 -0.45 -17.16
C GLY A 69 -9.42 -0.52 -15.65
N CYS A 70 -8.14 -0.40 -15.29
CA CYS A 70 -7.68 -0.55 -13.90
C CYS A 70 -7.26 0.80 -13.28
N VAL A 71 -7.12 0.82 -11.95
CA VAL A 71 -6.48 1.92 -11.22
C VAL A 71 -4.98 1.64 -11.09
N LEU A 72 -4.11 2.54 -11.56
CA LEU A 72 -2.67 2.44 -11.29
C LEU A 72 -2.32 3.12 -9.96
N LEU A 73 -1.51 2.46 -9.15
CA LEU A 73 -1.03 2.96 -7.86
C LEU A 73 0.49 3.11 -7.90
N ALA A 74 1.01 4.30 -7.62
CA ALA A 74 2.45 4.57 -7.65
C ALA A 74 2.87 5.58 -6.59
N CYS A 75 4.00 5.34 -5.93
CA CYS A 75 4.67 6.39 -5.17
C CYS A 75 5.44 7.30 -6.13
N VAL A 76 5.41 8.61 -5.86
CA VAL A 76 6.16 9.60 -6.65
C VAL A 76 7.68 9.37 -6.59
N PRO A 77 8.49 9.93 -7.51
CA PRO A 77 9.95 9.81 -7.44
C PRO A 77 10.48 10.20 -6.06
N GLY A 78 11.35 9.36 -5.49
CA GLY A 78 11.94 9.55 -4.16
C GLY A 78 11.10 9.01 -3.00
N GLU A 79 9.81 8.73 -3.19
CA GLU A 79 8.94 8.24 -2.13
C GLU A 79 9.06 6.71 -1.94
N GLN A 80 9.40 6.27 -0.73
CA GLN A 80 9.61 4.86 -0.37
C GLN A 80 8.47 4.26 0.47
N HIS A 81 7.57 5.07 1.02
CA HIS A 81 6.50 4.62 1.90
C HIS A 81 5.32 4.05 1.09
N THR A 82 5.32 2.73 0.90
CA THR A 82 4.30 2.03 0.11
C THR A 82 3.06 1.61 0.88
N LEU A 83 3.13 1.53 2.22
CA LEU A 83 2.06 0.94 3.04
C LEU A 83 0.66 1.56 2.78
N PRO A 84 0.50 2.89 2.62
CA PRO A 84 -0.79 3.48 2.30
C PRO A 84 -1.36 2.99 0.97
N LEU A 85 -0.51 2.84 -0.06
CA LEU A 85 -0.93 2.28 -1.35
C LEU A 85 -1.19 0.77 -1.29
N GLU A 86 -0.46 0.02 -0.45
CA GLU A 86 -0.75 -1.40 -0.23
C GLU A 86 -2.12 -1.61 0.44
N ALA A 87 -2.48 -0.73 1.38
CA ALA A 87 -3.79 -0.74 2.02
C ALA A 87 -4.91 -0.41 1.03
N LEU A 88 -4.71 0.62 0.20
CA LEU A 88 -5.63 0.96 -0.88
C LEU A 88 -5.78 -0.19 -1.89
N HIS A 89 -4.67 -0.80 -2.30
CA HIS A 89 -4.68 -1.94 -3.23
C HIS A 89 -5.52 -3.10 -2.69
N ALA A 90 -5.32 -3.47 -1.42
CA ALA A 90 -6.11 -4.49 -0.77
C ALA A 90 -7.60 -4.11 -0.66
N ALA A 91 -7.91 -2.85 -0.34
CA ALA A 91 -9.29 -2.37 -0.24
C ALA A 91 -10.02 -2.37 -1.60
N LEU A 92 -9.38 -1.89 -2.67
CA LEU A 92 -9.91 -1.92 -4.04
C LEU A 92 -10.20 -3.36 -4.49
N GLY A 93 -9.26 -4.26 -4.20
CA GLY A 93 -9.43 -5.66 -4.52
C GLY A 93 -10.59 -6.34 -3.78
N ARG A 94 -10.79 -6.01 -2.50
CA ARG A 94 -11.96 -6.46 -1.73
C ARG A 94 -13.28 -5.91 -2.27
N ALA A 95 -13.25 -4.76 -2.93
CA ALA A 95 -14.39 -4.15 -3.61
C ALA A 95 -14.59 -4.65 -5.05
N GLY A 96 -13.75 -5.59 -5.54
CA GLY A 96 -13.80 -6.08 -6.92
C GLY A 96 -13.35 -5.05 -7.96
N LEU A 97 -12.64 -4.00 -7.54
CA LEU A 97 -12.12 -2.96 -8.43
C LEU A 97 -10.70 -3.34 -8.87
N PRO A 98 -10.45 -3.50 -10.19
CA PRO A 98 -9.12 -3.82 -10.70
C PRO A 98 -8.12 -2.70 -10.40
N ALA A 99 -7.02 -3.05 -9.75
CA ALA A 99 -5.93 -2.13 -9.46
C ALA A 99 -4.58 -2.78 -9.71
N ARG A 100 -3.58 -1.98 -10.07
CA ARG A 100 -2.21 -2.44 -10.31
C ARG A 100 -1.22 -1.53 -9.60
N MET A 101 -0.48 -2.13 -8.67
CA MET A 101 0.57 -1.47 -7.91
C MET A 101 1.88 -1.46 -8.71
N LEU A 102 2.43 -0.27 -8.95
CA LEU A 102 3.77 -0.07 -9.54
C LEU A 102 4.86 -0.01 -8.47
N GLY A 103 4.52 0.39 -7.25
CA GLY A 103 5.42 0.36 -6.09
C GLY A 103 5.99 1.72 -5.69
N ALA A 104 7.15 1.67 -5.01
CA ALA A 104 7.90 2.82 -4.51
C ALA A 104 8.64 3.56 -5.63
N ALA A 105 8.89 4.86 -5.41
CA ALA A 105 9.80 5.71 -6.17
C ALA A 105 9.74 5.53 -7.68
N VAL A 106 8.52 5.54 -8.25
CA VAL A 106 8.33 5.29 -9.67
C VAL A 106 8.76 6.51 -10.46
N PRO A 107 9.74 6.40 -11.38
CA PRO A 107 10.12 7.51 -12.24
C PRO A 107 8.94 8.01 -13.07
N ALA A 108 8.86 9.32 -13.30
CA ALA A 108 7.74 9.94 -14.01
C ALA A 108 7.58 9.35 -15.42
N GLU A 109 8.69 9.12 -16.13
CA GLU A 109 8.71 8.56 -17.48
C GLU A 109 8.22 7.10 -17.50
N ALA A 110 8.54 6.33 -16.45
CA ALA A 110 8.09 4.95 -16.31
C ALA A 110 6.58 4.89 -16.02
N LEU A 111 6.07 5.79 -15.19
CA LEU A 111 4.64 5.94 -14.94
C LEU A 111 3.89 6.31 -16.23
N ASP A 112 4.39 7.31 -16.96
CA ASP A 112 3.81 7.78 -18.21
C ASP A 112 3.77 6.67 -19.29
N ALA A 113 4.85 5.89 -19.40
CA ALA A 113 4.87 4.69 -20.24
C ALA A 113 3.84 3.63 -19.80
N ALA A 114 3.65 3.43 -18.48
CA ALA A 114 2.66 2.51 -17.96
C ALA A 114 1.23 2.97 -18.26
N VAL A 115 0.93 4.27 -18.11
CA VAL A 115 -0.39 4.85 -18.43
C VAL A 115 -0.73 4.64 -19.90
N ARG A 116 0.18 4.98 -20.83
CA ARG A 116 -0.04 4.76 -22.27
C ARG A 116 -0.27 3.30 -22.63
N ARG A 117 0.46 2.38 -22.01
CA ARG A 117 0.38 0.95 -22.31
C ARG A 117 -0.87 0.29 -21.73
N LEU A 118 -1.31 0.74 -20.55
CA LEU A 118 -2.36 0.07 -19.78
C LEU A 118 -3.73 0.74 -19.89
N GLY A 119 -3.80 1.99 -20.37
CA GLY A 119 -5.05 2.75 -20.49
C GLY A 119 -5.88 2.75 -19.19
N PRO A 120 -5.29 3.10 -18.02
CA PRO A 120 -6.01 3.02 -16.77
C PRO A 120 -7.15 4.04 -16.69
N VAL A 121 -8.19 3.71 -15.92
CA VAL A 121 -9.31 4.63 -15.65
C VAL A 121 -8.93 5.71 -14.64
N ALA A 122 -7.93 5.45 -13.81
CA ALA A 122 -7.41 6.39 -12.83
C ALA A 122 -5.95 6.07 -12.47
N VAL A 123 -5.22 7.10 -12.04
CA VAL A 123 -3.89 6.98 -11.45
C VAL A 123 -3.94 7.60 -10.06
N VAL A 124 -3.48 6.87 -9.05
CA VAL A 124 -3.31 7.36 -7.68
C VAL A 124 -1.83 7.48 -7.41
N LEU A 125 -1.42 8.68 -6.99
CA LEU A 125 -0.05 8.99 -6.60
C LEU A 125 0.03 9.17 -5.10
N TRP A 126 1.09 8.63 -4.50
CA TRP A 126 1.39 8.81 -3.09
C TRP A 126 2.71 9.56 -2.89
N ALA A 127 2.68 10.52 -1.98
CA ALA A 127 3.81 11.26 -1.46
C ALA A 127 3.56 11.53 0.03
N GLN A 128 4.57 11.36 0.86
CA GLN A 128 4.52 11.59 2.29
C GLN A 128 5.70 12.49 2.68
N GLU A 129 5.39 13.58 3.37
CA GLU A 129 6.41 14.40 4.01
C GLU A 129 6.94 13.66 5.25
N SER A 130 8.27 13.64 5.40
CA SER A 130 8.96 13.09 6.57
C SER A 130 9.07 14.13 7.67
#